data_AF-A0A5M8P8T7-F1
#
_entry.id   AF-A0A5M8P8T7-F1
#
_cell.length_a   1.000
_cell.length_b   1.000
_cell.length_c   1.000
_cell.angle_alpha   90.00
_cell.angle_beta   90.00
_cell.angle_gamma   90.00
#
_symmetry.space_group_name_H-M   'P 1'
#
loop_
_entity.id
_entity.type
_entity.pdbx_description
1 polymer ?
#
loop_
_entity_poly.entity_id
_entity_poly.type
_entity_poly.pdbx_seq_one_letter_code
_entity_poly.pdbx_strand_id
1 'polypeptide(L)'
;MILPAAQIRVASDDVSVDLLAFRHALAVLGDRQQAGQIKGFTEAILEANRGLADHGLFIKRGTLVILPEFEVKNKTKRIMRLWD
;
A
#
# COMPACT_ATOMS: atom_id res chain seq x y z
N MET A 1 -12.90 2.11 -6.61
CA MET A 1 -11.89 1.58 -7.56
C MET A 1 -11.19 0.42 -6.86
N ILE A 2 -10.81 -0.64 -7.58
CA ILE A 2 -10.26 -1.86 -6.96
C ILE A 2 -8.77 -1.97 -7.31
N LEU A 3 -7.93 -2.21 -6.30
CA LEU A 3 -6.56 -2.68 -6.49
C LEU A 3 -6.60 -4.21 -6.60
N PRO A 4 -6.08 -4.81 -7.68
CA PRO A 4 -6.09 -6.26 -7.84
C PRO A 4 -5.15 -6.93 -6.85
N ALA A 5 -5.51 -8.15 -6.44
CA ALA A 5 -4.63 -9.01 -5.66
C ALA A 5 -3.37 -9.35 -6.46
N ALA A 6 -2.23 -9.40 -5.77
CA ALA A 6 -0.94 -9.75 -6.36
C ALA A 6 -0.04 -10.45 -5.34
N GLN A 7 1.00 -11.11 -5.84
CA GLN A 7 2.09 -11.61 -5.00
C GLN A 7 3.40 -11.05 -5.53
N ILE A 8 4.17 -10.42 -4.65
CA ILE A 8 5.43 -9.78 -5.02
C ILE A 8 6.55 -10.41 -4.21
N ARG A 9 7.62 -10.81 -4.91
CA ARG A 9 8.87 -11.17 -4.27
C ARG A 9 9.73 -9.92 -4.10
N VAL A 10 10.11 -9.62 -2.86
CA VAL A 10 10.90 -8.42 -2.54
C VAL A 10 12.29 -8.55 -3.14
N ALA A 11 12.67 -7.61 -4.00
CA ALA A 11 13.93 -7.64 -4.75
C ALA A 11 15.10 -6.95 -4.03
N SER A 12 14.83 -6.03 -3.10
CA SER A 12 15.83 -5.28 -2.33
C SER A 12 15.48 -5.28 -0.85
N ASP A 13 16.50 -5.22 0.01
CA ASP A 13 16.36 -5.14 1.47
C ASP A 13 15.94 -3.74 1.96
N ASP A 14 15.80 -2.74 1.07
CA ASP A 14 15.43 -1.36 1.41
C ASP A 14 13.93 -1.07 1.23
N VAL A 15 13.09 -2.11 1.15
CA VAL A 15 11.65 -1.98 0.85
C VAL A 15 10.83 -2.10 2.13
N SER A 16 10.08 -1.06 2.48
CA SER A 16 9.05 -1.13 3.53
C SER A 16 7.70 -1.57 2.97
N VAL A 17 6.80 -2.01 3.85
CA VAL A 17 5.43 -2.38 3.48
C VAL A 17 4.69 -1.19 2.86
N ASP A 18 4.84 0.01 3.43
CA ASP A 18 4.23 1.23 2.88
C ASP A 18 4.72 1.55 1.47
N LEU A 19 6.02 1.38 1.20
CA LEU A 19 6.56 1.61 -0.13
C LEU A 19 6.03 0.59 -1.14
N LEU A 20 5.87 -0.67 -0.72
CA LEU A 20 5.31 -1.74 -1.54
C LEU A 20 3.83 -1.49 -1.84
N ALA A 21 3.05 -1.10 -0.83
CA ALA A 21 1.65 -0.70 -0.96
C ALA A 21 1.50 0.48 -1.94
N PHE A 22 2.30 1.53 -1.75
CA PHE A 22 2.28 2.73 -2.58
C PHE A 22 2.68 2.43 -4.03
N ARG A 23 3.73 1.63 -4.26
CA ARG A 23 4.18 1.26 -5.61
C ARG A 23 3.11 0.47 -6.37
N HIS A 24 2.46 -0.48 -5.71
CA HIS A 24 1.37 -1.26 -6.31
C HIS A 24 0.17 -0.38 -6.65
N ALA A 25 -0.25 0.46 -5.69
CA ALA A 25 -1.30 1.43 -5.92
C ALA A 25 -0.98 2.38 -7.08
N LEU A 26 0.24 2.91 -7.15
CA LEU A 26 0.67 3.79 -8.22
C LEU A 26 0.65 3.09 -9.59
N ALA A 27 1.10 1.84 -9.65
CA ALA A 27 1.11 1.05 -10.89
C ALA A 27 -0.31 0.81 -11.43
N VAL A 28 -1.30 0.64 -10.55
CA VAL A 28 -2.69 0.38 -10.92
C VAL A 28 -3.47 1.67 -11.20
N LEU A 29 -3.29 2.70 -10.38
CA LEU A 29 -4.04 3.95 -10.47
C LEU A 29 -3.49 4.92 -11.50
N GLY A 30 -2.17 4.87 -11.78
CA GLY A 30 -1.49 5.82 -12.66
C GLY A 30 -1.40 7.27 -12.12
N ASP A 31 -2.00 7.54 -10.96
CA ASP A 31 -2.07 8.86 -10.33
C ASP A 31 -1.38 8.83 -8.95
N ARG A 32 -0.29 9.60 -8.84
CA ARG A 32 0.51 9.71 -7.60
C ARG A 32 -0.28 10.30 -6.42
N GLN A 33 -1.13 11.29 -6.67
CA GLN A 33 -1.93 11.93 -5.64
C GLN A 33 -2.99 10.98 -5.08
N GLN A 34 -3.61 10.18 -5.95
CA GLN A 34 -4.58 9.17 -5.53
C GLN A 34 -3.90 8.02 -4.78
N ALA A 35 -2.80 7.49 -5.30
CA ALA A 35 -2.04 6.42 -4.66
C ALA A 35 -1.55 6.81 -3.24
N GLY A 36 -1.14 8.07 -3.05
CA GLY A 36 -0.72 8.58 -1.74
C GLY A 36 -1.85 8.89 -0.76
N GLN A 37 -3.12 8.84 -1.18
CA GLN A 37 -4.28 9.13 -0.33
C GLN A 37 -5.03 7.87 0.10
N ILE A 38 -4.62 6.68 -0.36
CA ILE A 38 -5.22 5.41 0.03
C ILE A 38 -4.96 5.18 1.52
N LYS A 39 -6.02 4.86 2.26
CA LYS A 39 -5.95 4.54 3.69
C LYS A 39 -6.33 3.09 3.91
N GLY A 40 -5.66 2.39 4.81
CA GLY A 40 -6.00 1.01 5.18
C GLY A 40 -5.32 -0.06 4.31
N PHE A 41 -4.61 0.30 3.24
CA PHE A 41 -4.03 -0.69 2.33
C PHE A 41 -2.76 -1.34 2.92
N THR A 42 -1.91 -0.56 3.61
CA THR A 42 -0.76 -1.11 4.36
C THR A 42 -1.25 -2.10 5.41
N GLU A 43 -2.28 -1.75 6.17
CA GLU A 43 -2.87 -2.59 7.20
C GLU A 43 -3.44 -3.88 6.60
N ALA A 44 -4.15 -3.79 5.47
CA ALA A 44 -4.64 -4.97 4.75
C ALA A 44 -3.51 -5.91 4.30
N ILE A 45 -2.37 -5.35 3.85
CA ILE A 45 -1.18 -6.15 3.53
C ILE A 45 -0.62 -6.83 4.79
N LEU A 46 -0.52 -6.12 5.92
CA LEU A 46 -0.04 -6.71 7.17
C LEU A 46 -0.96 -7.81 7.69
N GLU A 47 -2.29 -7.65 7.57
CA GLU A 47 -3.27 -8.68 7.93
C GLU A 47 -3.15 -9.93 7.06
N ALA A 48 -2.93 -9.74 5.75
CA ALA A 48 -2.71 -10.83 4.80
C ALA A 48 -1.36 -11.55 4.99
N ASN A 49 -0.38 -10.91 5.63
CA ASN A 49 0.96 -11.43 5.86
C ASN A 49 1.30 -11.37 7.36
N ARG A 50 0.66 -12.21 8.17
CA ARG A 50 0.93 -12.29 9.61
C ARG A 50 2.42 -12.56 9.88
N GLY A 51 3.01 -11.78 10.77
CA GLY A 51 4.44 -11.82 11.08
C GLY A 51 5.32 -10.91 10.22
N LEU A 52 4.77 -10.29 9.16
CA LEU A 52 5.54 -9.38 8.30
C LEU A 52 6.09 -8.18 9.08
N ALA A 53 5.29 -7.64 10.02
CA ALA A 53 5.68 -6.52 10.88
C ALA A 53 6.81 -6.86 11.87
N ASP A 54 6.96 -8.14 12.25
CA ASP A 54 7.97 -8.57 13.21
C ASP A 54 9.40 -8.54 12.62
N HIS A 55 9.52 -8.46 11.29
CA HIS A 55 10.80 -8.34 10.60
C HIS A 55 11.45 -6.95 10.73
N GLY A 56 10.74 -5.98 11.31
CA GLY A 56 11.18 -4.59 11.44
C GLY A 56 10.70 -3.70 10.30
N LEU A 57 11.33 -2.53 10.15
CA LEU A 57 10.90 -1.51 9.18
C LEU A 57 11.05 -1.96 7.71
N PHE A 58 12.07 -2.78 7.44
CA PHE A 58 12.42 -3.22 6.11
C PHE A 58 12.12 -4.70 5.92
N ILE A 59 11.55 -5.03 4.77
CA ILE A 59 11.23 -6.40 4.39
C ILE A 59 12.52 -7.03 3.85
N LYS A 60 12.87 -8.20 4.38
CA LYS A 60 14.02 -8.98 3.90
C LYS A 60 13.84 -9.31 2.42
N ARG A 61 14.90 -9.15 1.63
CA ARG A 61 14.97 -9.58 0.23
C ARG A 61 14.60 -11.04 0.11
N GLY A 62 13.85 -11.37 -0.94
CA GLY A 62 13.36 -12.71 -1.22
C GLY A 62 12.05 -13.06 -0.50
N THR A 63 11.59 -12.24 0.45
CA THR A 63 10.28 -12.42 1.09
C THR A 63 9.17 -12.35 0.04
N LEU A 64 8.25 -13.31 0.09
CA LEU A 64 7.03 -13.31 -0.71
C LEU A 64 5.95 -12.58 0.07
N VAL A 65 5.47 -11.45 -0.47
CA VAL A 65 4.43 -10.63 0.14
C VAL A 65 3.15 -10.74 -0.69
N ILE A 66 2.04 -11.03 -0.01
CA ILE A 66 0.70 -11.08 -0.59
C ILE A 66 0.10 -9.67 -0.53
N LEU A 67 -0.26 -9.11 -1.67
CA LEU A 67 -1.06 -7.90 -1.74
C LEU A 67 -2.52 -8.34 -1.94
N PRO A 68 -3.40 -8.11 -0.97
CA PRO A 68 -4.80 -8.48 -1.13
C PRO A 68 -5.49 -7.59 -2.17
N GLU A 69 -6.60 -8.08 -2.69
CA GLU A 69 -7.53 -7.20 -3.39
C GLU A 69 -8.03 -6.13 -2.42
N PHE A 70 -8.07 -4.87 -2.87
CA PHE A 70 -8.41 -3.75 -1.99
C PHE A 70 -9.31 -2.73 -2.67
N GLU A 71 -10.44 -2.44 -2.05
CA GLU A 71 -11.35 -1.41 -2.52
C GLU A 71 -10.90 -0.02 -2.03
N VAL A 72 -10.45 0.81 -2.98
CA VAL A 72 -10.10 2.21 -2.72
C VAL A 72 -11.38 3.01 -2.52
N LYS A 73 -11.65 3.37 -1.27
CA LYS A 73 -12.70 4.32 -0.89
C LYS A 73 -12.23 5.73 -1.23
N ASN A 74 -12.62 6.22 -2.42
CA ASN A 74 -12.41 7.61 -2.78
C ASN A 74 -13.19 8.51 -1.81
N LYS A 75 -12.49 9.14 -0.87
CA LYS A 75 -13.08 10.26 -0.13
C LYS A 75 -13.17 11.43 -1.10
N THR A 76 -14.38 11.84 -1.43
CA THR A 76 -14.65 13.13 -2.06
C THR A 76 -13.93 14.19 -1.23
N LYS A 77 -12.89 14.83 -1.80
CA LYS A 77 -12.16 15.92 -1.14
C LYS A 77 -13.15 17.04 -0.87
N ARG A 78 -13.71 17.10 0.35
CA ARG A 78 -14.36 18.31 0.84
C ARG A 78 -13.24 19.30 1.14
N ILE A 79 -12.98 20.19 0.20
CA ILE A 79 -12.04 21.29 0.39
C ILE A 79 -12.66 22.20 1.45
N MET A 80 -12.16 22.12 2.69
CA MET A 80 -12.45 23.09 3.73
C MET A 80 -11.31 24.10 3.73
N ARG A 81 -11.64 25.37 3.50
CA ARG A 81 -10.73 26.46 3.87
C ARG A 81 -10.66 26.50 5.40
N LEU A 82 -9.45 26.46 5.95
CA LEU A 82 -9.22 26.52 7.39
C LEU A 82 -9.40 27.95 7.94
N TRP A 83 -9.28 28.96 7.08
CA TRP A 83 -9.37 30.39 7.42
C TRP A 83 -10.01 31.14 6.24
N ASP A 84 -10.70 32.24 6.55
CA ASP A 84 -11.11 33.27 5.58
C ASP A 84 -10.06 34.38 5.52
#